data_AF-A0A0G0XNC6-F1
#
_entry.id   AF-A0A0G0XNC6-F1
#
_cell.length_a   1.000
_cell.length_b   1.000
_cell.length_c   1.000
_cell.angle_alpha   90.00
_cell.angle_beta   90.00
_cell.angle_gamma   90.00
#
_symmetry.space_group_name_H-M   'P 1'
#
loop_
_entity.id
_entity.type
_entity.pdbx_description
1 polymer ?
#
loop_
_entity_poly.entity_id
_entity_poly.type
_entity_poly.pdbx_seq_one_letter_code
_entity_poly.pdbx_strand_id
1 'polypeptide(L)'
;MRHRNITKTLGRKPTARKAVLRDLATSIVVYEKVKTTQVKAKQAQRVVERLITKSKKGDLAARRALLSYFCTEQPVNKLMEVLGPRYMERDGGYTRITKLGCRQGDAAPMAQIELV
;
A
#
# COMPACT_ATOMS: atom_id res chain seq x y z
N MET A 1 25.79 -11.33 -3.27
CA MET A 1 24.43 -10.72 -3.14
C MET A 1 24.30 -9.58 -4.15
N ARG A 2 23.10 -9.34 -4.73
CA ARG A 2 22.91 -8.18 -5.62
C ARG A 2 22.91 -6.88 -4.80
N HIS A 3 23.81 -5.94 -5.11
CA HIS A 3 23.82 -4.62 -4.48
C HIS A 3 22.50 -3.87 -4.72
N ARG A 4 22.07 -3.06 -3.74
CA ARG A 4 20.85 -2.22 -3.78
C ARG A 4 19.55 -2.98 -4.10
N ASN A 5 19.39 -4.19 -3.56
CA ASN A 5 18.18 -5.01 -3.75
C ASN A 5 16.99 -4.55 -2.87
N ILE A 6 16.43 -3.38 -3.22
CA ILE A 6 15.34 -2.72 -2.48
C ILE A 6 13.97 -3.32 -2.85
N THR A 7 13.77 -3.67 -4.12
CA THR A 7 12.49 -4.20 -4.63
C THR A 7 12.47 -5.71 -4.55
N LYS A 8 11.54 -6.29 -3.78
CA LYS A 8 11.39 -7.75 -3.70
C LYS A 8 10.54 -8.27 -4.87
N THR A 9 10.87 -9.45 -5.38
CA THR A 9 10.14 -10.10 -6.50
C THR A 9 8.84 -10.76 -6.03
N LEU A 10 8.71 -11.06 -4.73
CA LEU A 10 7.58 -11.81 -4.17
C LEU A 10 7.35 -13.17 -4.85
N GLY A 11 8.43 -13.77 -5.41
CA GLY A 11 8.34 -15.02 -6.18
C GLY A 11 7.52 -14.90 -7.47
N ARG A 12 7.34 -13.69 -8.01
CA ARG A 12 6.44 -13.44 -9.16
C ARG A 12 7.15 -12.68 -10.29
N LYS A 13 6.67 -12.89 -11.51
CA LYS A 13 7.00 -12.05 -12.68
C LYS A 13 6.55 -10.60 -12.43
N PRO A 14 7.17 -9.60 -13.09
CA PRO A 14 6.90 -8.19 -12.80
C PRO A 14 5.43 -7.76 -12.94
N THR A 15 4.71 -8.28 -13.93
CA THR A 15 3.28 -7.98 -14.19
C THR A 15 2.40 -8.46 -13.05
N ALA A 16 2.49 -9.75 -12.70
CA ALA A 16 1.75 -10.34 -11.57
C ALA A 16 2.11 -9.67 -10.24
N ARG A 17 3.38 -9.30 -10.02
CA ARG A 17 3.79 -8.57 -8.83
C ARG A 17 3.11 -7.20 -8.73
N LYS A 18 3.04 -6.44 -9.84
CA LYS A 18 2.35 -5.15 -9.87
C LYS A 18 0.86 -5.30 -9.54
N ALA A 19 0.20 -6.33 -10.09
CA ALA A 19 -1.20 -6.62 -9.81
C ALA A 19 -1.44 -6.91 -8.32
N VAL A 20 -0.62 -7.78 -7.71
CA VAL A 20 -0.74 -8.10 -6.27
C VAL A 20 -0.51 -6.88 -5.38
N LEU A 21 0.45 -6.02 -5.72
CA LEU A 21 0.69 -4.79 -4.95
C LEU A 21 -0.46 -3.78 -5.10
N ARG A 22 -1.04 -3.68 -6.31
CA ARG A 22 -2.22 -2.85 -6.56
C ARG A 22 -3.39 -3.33 -5.73
N ASP A 23 -3.68 -4.63 -5.74
CA ASP A 23 -4.77 -5.24 -4.99
C ASP A 23 -4.63 -5.04 -3.47
N LEU A 24 -3.41 -5.24 -2.94
CA LEU A 24 -3.12 -4.95 -1.54
C LEU A 24 -3.26 -3.46 -1.20
N ALA A 25 -2.79 -2.56 -2.06
CA ALA A 25 -2.95 -1.13 -1.86
C ALA A 25 -4.42 -0.71 -1.87
N THR A 26 -5.22 -1.26 -2.79
CA THR A 26 -6.68 -1.07 -2.83
C THR A 26 -7.30 -1.49 -1.50
N SER A 27 -6.98 -2.70 -1.05
CA SER A 27 -7.51 -3.24 0.21
C SER A 27 -7.12 -2.40 1.43
N ILE A 28 -5.86 -1.94 1.50
CA ILE A 28 -5.39 -1.08 2.60
C ILE A 28 -6.10 0.27 2.59
N VAL A 29 -6.30 0.88 1.41
CA VAL A 29 -7.00 2.16 1.32
C VAL A 29 -8.47 2.01 1.70
N VAL A 30 -9.14 0.96 1.21
CA VAL A 30 -10.57 0.74 1.43
C VAL A 30 -10.86 0.34 2.88
N TYR A 31 -10.16 -0.67 3.39
CA TYR A 31 -10.44 -1.24 4.72
C TYR A 31 -9.57 -0.67 5.84
N GLU A 32 -8.58 0.16 5.52
CA GLU A 32 -7.63 0.80 6.45
C GLU A 32 -6.72 -0.16 7.23
N LYS A 33 -7.03 -1.47 7.22
CA LYS A 33 -6.33 -2.51 7.99
C LYS A 33 -6.36 -3.84 7.24
N VAL A 34 -5.18 -4.41 6.98
CA VAL A 34 -5.03 -5.67 6.22
C VAL A 34 -3.97 -6.56 6.86
N LYS A 35 -4.30 -7.85 7.01
CA LYS A 35 -3.35 -8.89 7.44
C LYS A 35 -2.71 -9.57 6.22
N THR A 36 -1.38 -9.60 6.16
CA THR A 36 -0.65 -10.22 5.05
C THR A 36 0.72 -10.73 5.51
N THR A 37 1.55 -11.25 4.60
CA THR A 37 2.92 -11.63 4.96
C THR A 37 3.79 -10.39 5.15
N GLN A 38 4.76 -10.46 6.05
CA GLN A 38 5.64 -9.33 6.40
C GLN A 38 6.33 -8.73 5.17
N VAL A 39 6.75 -9.57 4.22
CA VAL A 39 7.40 -9.13 2.99
C VAL A 39 6.42 -8.37 2.09
N LYS A 40 5.18 -8.85 1.97
CA LYS A 40 4.12 -8.16 1.20
C LYS A 40 3.75 -6.82 1.85
N ALA A 41 3.58 -6.79 3.17
CA ALA A 41 3.28 -5.58 3.93
C ALA A 41 4.33 -4.49 3.69
N LYS A 42 5.63 -4.81 3.81
CA LYS A 42 6.73 -3.86 3.56
C LYS A 42 6.75 -3.31 2.13
N GLN A 43 6.40 -4.13 1.14
CA GLN A 43 6.34 -3.65 -0.26
C GLN A 43 5.08 -2.80 -0.51
N ALA A 44 3.93 -3.18 0.08
CA ALA A 44 2.68 -2.44 -0.02
C ALA A 44 2.76 -1.08 0.68
N GLN A 45 3.43 -0.99 1.84
CA GLN A 45 3.68 0.26 2.56
C GLN A 45 4.25 1.35 1.64
N ARG A 46 5.33 1.04 0.91
CA ARG A 46 5.98 2.01 0.00
C ARG A 46 5.05 2.51 -1.11
N VAL A 47 4.09 1.68 -1.52
CA VAL A 47 3.09 2.03 -2.53
C VAL A 47 2.03 2.93 -1.91
N VAL A 48 1.42 2.50 -0.80
CA VAL A 48 0.34 3.22 -0.11
C VAL A 48 0.81 4.60 0.33
N GLU A 49 2.02 4.71 0.90
CA GLU A 49 2.56 6.01 1.32
C GLU A 49 2.64 7.01 0.17
N ARG A 50 3.09 6.58 -1.01
CA ARG A 50 3.16 7.43 -2.21
C ARG A 50 1.79 7.82 -2.73
N LEU A 51 0.79 6.94 -2.61
CA LEU A 51 -0.58 7.22 -3.04
C LEU A 51 -1.23 8.26 -2.14
N ILE A 52 -1.02 8.15 -0.81
CA ILE A 52 -1.49 9.15 0.15
C ILE A 52 -0.81 10.50 -0.10
N THR A 53 0.53 10.54 -0.28
CA THR A 53 1.23 11.78 -0.63
C THR A 53 0.68 12.43 -1.91
N LYS A 54 0.32 11.63 -2.93
CA LYS A 54 -0.34 12.16 -4.14
C LYS A 54 -1.71 12.75 -3.82
N SER A 55 -2.51 12.06 -3.02
CA SER A 55 -3.86 12.52 -2.66
C SER A 55 -3.87 13.85 -1.89
N LYS A 56 -2.85 14.11 -1.06
CA LYS A 56 -2.67 15.39 -0.35
C LYS A 56 -2.59 16.61 -1.28
N LYS A 57 -2.18 16.43 -2.55
CA LYS A 57 -2.12 17.54 -3.51
C LYS A 57 -3.50 18.06 -3.92
N GLY A 58 -4.53 17.20 -3.89
CA GLY A 58 -5.92 17.59 -4.17
C GLY A 58 -6.25 18.01 -5.61
N ASP A 59 -5.30 18.00 -6.54
CA ASP A 59 -5.50 18.49 -7.92
C ASP A 59 -6.00 17.41 -8.90
N LEU A 60 -6.47 17.86 -10.08
CA LEU A 60 -6.95 16.97 -11.15
C LEU A 60 -5.84 16.02 -11.65
N ALA A 61 -4.59 16.48 -11.66
CA ALA A 61 -3.45 15.68 -12.06
C ALA A 61 -3.20 14.52 -11.09
N ALA A 62 -3.30 14.75 -9.78
CA ALA A 62 -3.23 13.71 -8.76
C ALA A 62 -4.38 12.71 -8.93
N ARG A 63 -5.62 13.17 -9.13
CA ARG A 63 -6.76 12.28 -9.36
C ARG A 63 -6.55 11.36 -10.57
N ARG A 64 -6.10 11.90 -11.71
CA ARG A 64 -5.75 11.12 -12.91
C ARG A 64 -4.61 10.12 -12.66
N ALA A 65 -3.60 10.52 -11.88
CA ALA A 65 -2.50 9.64 -11.52
C ALA A 65 -2.93 8.51 -10.59
N LEU A 66 -3.93 8.71 -9.73
CA LEU A 66 -4.52 7.66 -8.89
C LEU A 66 -5.41 6.72 -9.71
N LEU A 67 -6.24 7.26 -10.62
CA LEU A 67 -7.09 6.46 -11.51
C LEU A 67 -6.27 5.57 -12.45
N SER A 68 -5.11 6.01 -12.92
CA SER A 68 -4.22 5.15 -13.73
C SER A 68 -3.58 4.01 -12.93
N TYR A 69 -3.55 4.13 -11.59
CA TYR A 69 -2.99 3.09 -10.73
C TYR A 69 -4.04 2.04 -10.34
N PHE A 70 -5.22 2.48 -9.94
CA PHE A 70 -6.31 1.61 -9.46
C PHE A 70 -7.19 1.10 -10.59
N CYS A 71 -7.91 0.00 -10.35
CA CYS A 71 -8.89 -0.54 -11.30
C CYS A 71 -10.33 -0.08 -11.00
N THR A 72 -10.56 0.52 -9.84
CA THR A 72 -11.87 0.98 -9.37
C THR A 72 -11.76 2.40 -8.82
N GLU A 73 -12.85 3.16 -8.85
CA GLU A 73 -12.87 4.55 -8.38
C GLU A 73 -12.98 4.68 -6.86
N GLN A 74 -13.58 3.71 -6.19
CA GLN A 74 -13.76 3.69 -4.73
C GLN A 74 -12.49 4.05 -3.92
N PRO A 75 -11.31 3.41 -4.14
CA PRO A 75 -10.09 3.78 -3.42
C PRO A 75 -9.62 5.21 -3.75
N VAL A 76 -9.87 5.70 -4.98
CA VAL A 76 -9.47 7.04 -5.40
C VAL A 76 -10.29 8.10 -4.67
N ASN A 77 -11.62 7.93 -4.62
CA ASN A 77 -12.50 8.86 -3.93
C ASN A 77 -12.15 8.90 -2.43
N LYS A 78 -11.96 7.73 -1.79
CA LYS A 78 -11.52 7.67 -0.39
C LYS A 78 -10.15 8.33 -0.16
N LEU A 79 -9.21 8.18 -1.08
CA LEU A 79 -7.92 8.86 -0.99
C LEU A 79 -8.08 10.38 -1.07
N MET A 80 -8.85 10.89 -2.02
CA MET A 80 -8.98 12.33 -2.26
C MET A 80 -9.84 13.03 -1.19
N GLU A 81 -10.94 12.42 -0.78
CA GLU A 81 -11.94 13.05 0.08
C GLU A 81 -11.69 12.81 1.57
N VAL A 82 -11.10 11.67 1.93
CA VAL A 82 -10.93 11.26 3.33
C VAL A 82 -9.47 11.25 3.75
N LEU A 83 -8.64 10.45 3.09
CA LEU A 83 -7.26 10.21 3.56
C LEU A 83 -6.31 11.38 3.28
N GLY A 84 -6.47 12.06 2.14
CA GLY A 84 -5.72 13.27 1.79
C GLY A 84 -5.87 14.34 2.87
N PRO A 85 -7.10 14.80 3.16
CA PRO A 85 -7.38 15.74 4.25
C PRO A 85 -6.91 15.23 5.62
N ARG A 86 -7.18 13.95 5.95
CA ARG A 86 -6.78 13.34 7.24
C ARG A 86 -5.28 13.45 7.51
N TYR A 87 -4.45 13.38 6.48
CA TYR A 87 -2.99 13.38 6.62
C TYR A 87 -2.31 14.68 6.17
N MET A 88 -3.05 15.79 6.07
CA MET A 88 -2.49 17.07 5.60
C MET A 88 -1.29 17.54 6.43
N GLU A 89 -1.38 17.47 7.75
CA GLU A 89 -0.33 17.92 8.68
C GLU A 89 0.81 16.90 8.87
N ARG A 90 0.66 15.67 8.35
CA ARG A 90 1.67 14.61 8.50
C ARG A 90 2.55 14.52 7.26
N ASP A 91 3.86 14.65 7.43
CA ASP A 91 4.83 14.62 6.31
C ASP A 91 5.21 13.21 5.83
N GLY A 92 4.84 12.16 6.57
CA GLY A 92 5.10 10.78 6.20
C GLY A 92 4.71 9.78 7.29
N GLY A 93 4.94 8.50 7.03
CA GLY A 93 4.60 7.44 8.00
C GLY A 93 3.08 7.27 8.19
N TYR A 94 2.33 7.27 7.08
CA TYR A 94 0.87 7.09 7.08
C TYR A 94 0.42 5.67 7.40
N THR A 95 1.35 4.71 7.37
CA THR A 95 1.07 3.29 7.63
C THR A 95 1.94 2.78 8.77
N ARG A 96 1.39 1.84 9.54
CA ARG A 96 2.07 1.10 10.59
C ARG A 96 2.07 -0.38 10.22
N ILE A 97 3.18 -1.07 10.49
CA ILE A 97 3.28 -2.52 10.34
C ILE A 97 3.52 -3.16 11.70
N THR A 98 2.57 -3.97 12.15
CA THR A 98 2.66 -4.73 13.39
C THR A 98 2.93 -6.20 13.07
N LYS A 99 3.97 -6.79 13.66
CA LYS A 99 4.26 -8.22 13.51
C LYS A 99 3.24 -9.01 14.32
N LEU A 100 2.69 -10.08 13.75
CA LEU A 100 1.69 -10.91 14.43
C LEU A 100 2.29 -12.24 14.91
N GLY A 101 3.00 -12.96 14.03
CA GLY A 101 3.50 -14.31 14.28
C GLY A 101 3.65 -15.09 12.97
N CYS A 102 3.99 -16.37 13.05
CA CYS A 102 4.09 -17.23 11.87
C CYS A 102 2.75 -17.88 11.53
N ARG A 103 2.44 -18.00 10.24
CA ARG A 103 1.25 -18.73 9.78
C ARG A 103 1.46 -20.24 9.98
N GLN A 104 0.41 -20.92 10.46
CA GLN A 104 0.41 -22.37 10.58
C GLN A 104 0.48 -23.03 9.20
N GLY A 105 1.27 -24.09 9.07
CA GLY A 105 1.48 -24.84 7.82
C GLY A 105 2.78 -24.46 7.12
N ASP A 106 2.93 -23.22 6.68
CA ASP A 106 4.11 -22.77 5.90
C ASP A 106 5.09 -21.88 6.68
N ALA A 107 4.81 -21.65 7.97
CA ALA A 107 5.61 -20.81 8.86
C ALA A 107 5.88 -19.38 8.33
N ALA A 108 5.06 -18.88 7.40
CA ALA A 108 5.28 -17.58 6.79
C ALA A 108 5.11 -16.46 7.84
N PRO A 109 6.06 -15.52 7.99
CA PRO A 109 5.94 -14.44 8.94
C PRO A 109 4.81 -13.50 8.52
N MET A 110 3.79 -13.38 9.38
CA MET A 110 2.62 -12.55 9.16
C MET A 110 2.78 -11.19 9.83
N ALA A 111 2.20 -10.19 9.21
CA ALA A 111 2.12 -8.83 9.71
C ALA A 111 0.78 -8.20 9.36
N GLN A 112 0.35 -7.28 10.20
CA GLN A 112 -0.77 -6.39 9.95
C GLN A 112 -0.22 -5.06 9.45
N ILE A 113 -0.78 -4.55 8.36
CA ILE A 113 -0.53 -3.19 7.88
C ILE A 113 -1.82 -2.38 8.08
N GLU A 114 -1.70 -1.22 8.71
CA GLU A 114 -2.82 -0.35 9.03
C GLU A 114 -2.48 1.13 8.82
N LEU A 115 -3.49 1.93 8.50
CA LEU A 115 -3.38 3.39 8.48
C LEU A 115 -3.35 3.92 9.91
N VAL A 116 -2.57 4.98 10.13
CA VAL A 116 -2.32 5.56 11.47
C VAL A 116 -3.24 6.72 11.78
#